data_AF-A0A6F9XJG4-F1
#
_entry.id   AF-A0A6F9XJG4-F1
#
_cell.length_a   1.000
_cell.length_b   1.000
_cell.length_c   1.000
_cell.angle_alpha   90.00
_cell.angle_beta   90.00
_cell.angle_gamma   90.00
#
_symmetry.space_group_name_H-M   'P 1'
#
loop_
_entity.id
_entity.type
_entity.pdbx_description
1 polymer ?
#
loop_
_entity_poly.entity_id
_entity_poly.type
_entity_poly.pdbx_seq_one_letter_code
_entity_poly.pdbx_strand_id
1 'polypeptide(L)'
;MNEEFIEKLENAGIYVVSNVDYLDYTDALEDIVEAFLEIVDDLPAGESYFKTPSKEKLMEVWQENGFGNYDNELATSFYYSDCIEDALGDDAYEFLDWLSSWNRFFTYVSVCRLSDDKFYDLIEYHPFTNLSNGLLDDEDELEKKLFD
;
A
#
# COMPACT_ATOMS: atom_id res chain seq x y z
N MET A 1 18.53 -13.18 6.24
CA MET A 1 17.26 -13.20 5.53
C MET A 1 16.75 -14.63 5.53
N ASN A 2 15.61 -14.84 6.16
CA ASN A 2 14.99 -16.15 6.27
C ASN A 2 14.02 -16.33 5.09
N GLU A 3 14.51 -16.83 3.95
CA GLU A 3 13.72 -17.06 2.74
C GLU A 3 12.46 -17.91 3.03
N GLU A 4 12.57 -18.91 3.92
CA GLU A 4 11.45 -19.75 4.36
C GLU A 4 10.34 -18.94 5.06
N PHE A 5 10.71 -17.87 5.78
CA PHE A 5 9.75 -16.99 6.44
C PHE A 5 9.11 -15.99 5.48
N ILE A 6 9.89 -15.45 4.54
CA ILE A 6 9.35 -14.59 3.47
C ILE A 6 8.35 -15.36 2.62
N GLU A 7 8.70 -16.58 2.18
CA GLU A 7 7.80 -17.45 1.43
C GLU A 7 6.51 -17.76 2.23
N LYS A 8 6.60 -17.87 3.56
CA LYS A 8 5.41 -18.06 4.41
C LYS A 8 4.51 -16.82 4.44
N LEU A 9 5.08 -15.62 4.49
CA LEU A 9 4.34 -14.36 4.45
C LEU A 9 3.64 -14.20 3.10
N GLU A 10 4.36 -14.37 2.00
CA GLU A 10 3.83 -14.25 0.63
C GLU A 10 2.73 -15.29 0.35
N ASN A 11 2.92 -16.55 0.78
CA ASN A 11 1.88 -17.58 0.66
C ASN A 11 0.61 -17.27 1.47
N ALA A 12 0.70 -16.37 2.45
CA ALA A 12 -0.43 -15.91 3.22
C ALA A 12 -1.06 -14.63 2.66
N GLY A 13 -0.55 -14.11 1.54
CA GLY A 13 -1.04 -12.87 0.90
C GLY A 13 -0.39 -11.60 1.43
N ILE A 14 0.74 -11.69 2.15
CA ILE A 14 1.49 -10.54 2.65
C ILE A 14 2.62 -10.23 1.68
N TYR A 15 2.61 -9.02 1.11
CA TYR A 15 3.72 -8.51 0.33
C TYR A 15 4.86 -8.09 1.25
N VAL A 16 6.08 -8.48 0.88
CA VAL A 16 7.30 -8.16 1.63
C VAL A 16 8.18 -7.24 0.78
N VAL A 17 8.31 -5.98 1.21
CA VAL A 17 9.16 -4.99 0.56
C VAL A 17 10.35 -4.69 1.47
N SER A 18 11.57 -4.60 0.93
CA SER A 18 12.75 -4.33 1.76
C SER A 18 13.81 -3.51 1.04
N ASN A 19 14.57 -2.72 1.79
CA ASN A 19 15.78 -2.09 1.26
C ASN A 19 17.02 -2.99 1.34
N VAL A 20 16.86 -4.23 1.81
CA VAL A 20 17.95 -5.22 1.91
C VAL A 20 18.28 -5.82 0.55
N ASP A 21 17.24 -6.12 -0.24
CA ASP A 21 17.38 -6.71 -1.56
C ASP A 21 17.11 -5.69 -2.66
N TYR A 22 15.89 -5.18 -2.70
CA TYR A 22 15.44 -4.20 -3.69
C TYR A 22 14.14 -3.56 -3.19
N LEU A 23 14.16 -2.23 -3.07
CA LEU A 23 12.99 -1.46 -2.66
C LEU A 23 12.03 -1.33 -3.85
N ASP A 24 10.96 -2.13 -3.84
CA ASP A 24 9.97 -2.19 -4.90
C ASP A 24 8.58 -2.53 -4.34
N TYR A 25 7.63 -1.62 -4.54
CA TYR A 25 6.23 -1.79 -4.15
C TYR A 25 5.33 -2.25 -5.30
N THR A 26 5.88 -2.50 -6.50
CA THR A 26 5.09 -2.78 -7.71
C THR A 26 4.13 -3.96 -7.52
N ASP A 27 4.57 -5.02 -6.83
CA ASP A 27 3.73 -6.19 -6.60
C ASP A 27 2.55 -5.92 -5.64
N ALA A 28 2.71 -4.96 -4.71
CA ALA A 28 1.68 -4.55 -3.76
C ALA A 28 0.82 -3.39 -4.27
N LEU A 29 1.18 -2.76 -5.39
CA LEU A 29 0.60 -1.49 -5.83
C LEU A 29 -0.91 -1.60 -6.09
N GLU A 30 -1.36 -2.69 -6.74
CA GLU A 30 -2.79 -2.91 -7.02
C GLU A 30 -3.60 -2.95 -5.73
N ASP A 31 -3.15 -3.71 -4.74
CA ASP A 31 -3.80 -3.85 -3.43
C ASP A 31 -3.82 -2.52 -2.65
N ILE A 32 -2.73 -1.74 -2.70
CA ILE A 32 -2.66 -0.42 -2.08
C ILE A 32 -3.66 0.55 -2.74
N VAL A 33 -3.75 0.53 -4.07
CA VAL A 33 -4.69 1.37 -4.83
C VAL A 33 -6.13 0.97 -4.53
N GLU A 34 -6.45 -0.32 -4.52
CA GLU A 34 -7.78 -0.81 -4.18
C GLU A 34 -8.17 -0.42 -2.74
N ALA A 35 -7.26 -0.60 -1.78
CA ALA A 35 -7.47 -0.20 -0.40
C ALA A 35 -7.73 1.30 -0.26
N PHE A 36 -7.01 2.15 -0.99
CA PHE A 36 -7.25 3.59 -0.97
C PHE A 36 -8.62 3.94 -1.57
N LEU A 37 -8.95 3.38 -2.73
CA LEU A 37 -10.21 3.63 -3.44
C LEU A 37 -11.43 3.17 -2.65
N GLU A 38 -11.29 2.14 -1.81
CA GLU A 38 -12.36 1.67 -0.94
C GLU A 38 -12.82 2.73 0.07
N ILE A 39 -11.89 3.54 0.60
CA ILE A 39 -12.18 4.51 1.67
C ILE A 39 -12.37 5.94 1.18
N VAL A 40 -11.85 6.30 -0.01
CA VAL A 40 -11.68 7.70 -0.41
C VAL A 40 -12.99 8.52 -0.41
N ASP A 41 -14.10 7.90 -0.79
CA ASP A 41 -15.42 8.56 -0.83
C ASP A 41 -16.07 8.69 0.55
N ASP A 42 -15.64 7.89 1.53
CA ASP A 42 -16.17 7.85 2.89
C ASP A 42 -15.34 8.72 3.87
N LEU A 43 -14.18 9.20 3.45
CA LEU A 43 -13.31 10.04 4.26
C LEU A 43 -13.96 11.40 4.59
N PRO A 44 -13.81 11.92 5.81
CA PRO A 44 -14.25 13.27 6.13
C PRO A 44 -13.54 14.31 5.26
N ALA A 45 -14.22 15.43 5.02
CA ALA A 45 -13.67 16.51 4.20
C ALA A 45 -12.35 17.05 4.79
N GLY A 46 -11.27 16.95 4.01
CA GLY A 46 -9.93 17.39 4.39
C GLY A 46 -9.06 16.33 5.06
N GLU A 47 -9.57 15.12 5.28
CA GLU A 47 -8.81 14.00 5.87
C GLU A 47 -8.19 13.07 4.83
N SER A 48 -8.58 13.19 3.55
CA SER A 48 -7.96 12.44 2.46
C SER A 48 -6.49 12.81 2.30
N TYR A 49 -5.63 11.80 2.22
CA TYR A 49 -4.18 11.96 2.00
C TYR A 49 -3.90 12.72 0.69
N PHE A 50 -4.65 12.39 -0.35
CA PHE A 50 -4.57 13.07 -1.64
C PHE A 50 -5.69 14.10 -1.82
N LYS A 51 -5.40 15.11 -2.63
CA LYS A 51 -6.40 16.09 -3.04
C LYS A 51 -7.45 15.44 -3.93
N THR A 52 -8.72 15.76 -3.72
CA THR A 52 -9.79 15.37 -4.64
C THR A 52 -9.52 15.97 -6.03
N PRO A 53 -9.50 15.15 -7.11
CA PRO A 53 -9.21 15.63 -8.44
C PRO A 53 -10.34 16.53 -8.97
N SER A 54 -9.98 17.55 -9.74
CA SER A 54 -11.00 18.30 -10.51
C SER A 54 -11.40 17.52 -11.74
N LYS A 55 -12.55 17.87 -12.32
CA LYS A 55 -13.02 17.26 -13.57
C LYS A 55 -12.00 17.46 -14.70
N GLU A 56 -11.37 18.63 -14.79
CA GLU A 56 -10.34 18.91 -15.79
C GLU A 56 -9.15 17.97 -15.62
N LYS A 57 -8.69 17.75 -14.39
CA LYS A 57 -7.58 16.83 -14.11
C LYS A 57 -7.94 15.38 -14.47
N LEU A 58 -9.16 14.93 -14.15
CA LEU A 58 -9.62 13.60 -14.56
C LEU A 58 -9.69 13.45 -16.09
N MET A 59 -10.09 14.50 -16.81
CA MET A 59 -10.09 14.49 -18.27
C MET A 59 -8.67 14.46 -18.85
N GLU A 60 -7.70 15.10 -18.22
CA GLU A 60 -6.28 15.03 -18.60
C GLU A 60 -5.74 13.61 -18.41
N VAL A 61 -5.94 13.02 -17.22
CA VAL A 61 -5.51 11.64 -16.92
C VAL A 61 -6.18 10.64 -17.88
N TRP A 62 -7.46 10.82 -18.20
CA TRP A 62 -8.15 9.98 -19.17
C TRP A 62 -7.57 10.08 -20.58
N GLN A 63 -7.08 11.26 -21.00
CA GLN A 63 -6.46 11.41 -22.32
C GLN A 63 -5.13 10.67 -22.43
N GLU A 64 -4.43 10.50 -21.31
CA GLU A 64 -3.13 9.84 -21.25
C GLU A 64 -3.27 8.31 -21.14
N ASN A 65 -4.23 7.84 -20.33
CA ASN A 65 -4.34 6.43 -19.93
C ASN A 65 -5.62 5.73 -20.41
N GLY A 66 -6.67 6.49 -20.71
CA GLY A 66 -7.99 5.96 -21.01
C GLY A 66 -8.14 5.41 -22.43
N PHE A 67 -9.15 4.56 -22.60
CA PHE A 67 -9.50 3.98 -23.90
C PHE A 67 -10.97 4.24 -24.23
N GLY A 68 -11.22 4.96 -25.33
CA GLY A 68 -12.57 5.20 -25.82
C GLY A 68 -13.31 6.33 -25.09
N ASN A 69 -14.57 6.07 -24.71
CA ASN A 69 -15.42 7.07 -24.08
C ASN A 69 -15.00 7.34 -22.65
N TYR A 70 -14.99 8.61 -22.23
CA TYR A 70 -14.66 9.02 -20.87
C TYR A 70 -15.45 8.23 -19.83
N ASP A 71 -14.71 7.59 -18.92
CA ASP A 71 -15.22 6.93 -17.72
C ASP A 71 -14.66 7.66 -16.50
N ASN A 72 -15.56 8.17 -15.66
CA ASN A 72 -15.17 8.97 -14.51
C ASN A 72 -14.54 8.11 -13.40
N GLU A 73 -15.08 6.93 -13.14
CA GLU A 73 -14.60 6.06 -12.07
C GLU A 73 -13.20 5.54 -12.42
N LEU A 74 -13.01 5.13 -13.67
CA LEU A 74 -11.72 4.67 -14.15
C LEU A 74 -10.68 5.80 -14.24
N ALA A 75 -11.09 7.02 -14.66
CA ALA A 75 -10.21 8.18 -14.61
C ALA A 75 -9.78 8.54 -13.17
N THR A 76 -10.68 8.41 -12.20
CA THR A 76 -10.39 8.61 -10.78
C THR A 76 -9.42 7.55 -10.26
N SER A 77 -9.61 6.28 -10.63
CA SER A 77 -8.67 5.21 -10.30
C SER A 77 -7.26 5.48 -10.83
N PHE A 78 -7.13 5.89 -12.10
CA PHE A 78 -5.84 6.27 -12.68
C PHE A 78 -5.20 7.45 -11.94
N TYR A 79 -5.99 8.49 -11.62
CA TYR A 79 -5.48 9.64 -10.89
C TYR A 79 -4.88 9.26 -9.53
N TYR A 80 -5.58 8.41 -8.78
CA TYR A 80 -5.09 7.98 -7.46
C TYR A 80 -3.96 6.97 -7.58
N SER A 81 -3.92 6.11 -8.61
CA SER A 81 -2.77 5.25 -8.91
C SER A 81 -1.50 6.08 -9.07
N ASP A 82 -1.53 7.13 -9.90
CA ASP A 82 -0.39 8.03 -10.10
C ASP A 82 0.04 8.69 -8.78
N CYS A 83 -0.93 9.17 -7.99
CA CYS A 83 -0.64 9.83 -6.70
C CYS A 83 -0.04 8.86 -5.67
N ILE A 84 -0.45 7.59 -5.70
CA ILE A 84 0.05 6.54 -4.81
C ILE A 84 1.46 6.13 -5.19
N GLU A 85 1.74 5.95 -6.49
CA GLU A 85 3.10 5.70 -6.97
C GLU A 85 4.07 6.82 -6.54
N ASP A 86 3.65 8.08 -6.69
CA ASP A 86 4.43 9.24 -6.24
C ASP A 86 4.67 9.19 -4.71
N ALA A 87 3.63 8.90 -3.91
CA ALA A 87 3.74 8.82 -2.46
C ALA A 87 4.66 7.69 -1.98
N LEU A 88 4.59 6.52 -2.61
CA LEU A 88 5.48 5.39 -2.33
C LEU A 88 6.94 5.70 -2.69
N GLY A 89 7.16 6.53 -3.73
CA GLY A 89 8.49 6.99 -4.12
C GLY A 89 9.09 8.05 -3.20
N ASP A 90 8.27 8.89 -2.58
CA ASP A 90 8.69 9.97 -1.68
C ASP A 90 8.87 9.51 -0.23
N ASP A 91 7.80 9.03 0.40
CA ASP A 91 7.78 8.51 1.78
C ASP A 91 6.67 7.45 1.92
N ALA A 92 7.00 6.21 1.53
CA ALA A 92 6.08 5.10 1.62
C ALA A 92 5.57 4.86 3.05
N TYR A 93 6.41 5.07 4.06
CA TYR A 93 6.06 4.82 5.46
C TYR A 93 4.90 5.73 5.91
N GLU A 94 5.00 7.04 5.66
CA GLU A 94 3.95 7.99 6.06
C GLU A 94 2.59 7.65 5.41
N PHE A 95 2.61 7.35 4.11
CA PHE A 95 1.39 7.04 3.37
C PHE A 95 0.77 5.70 3.79
N LEU A 96 1.58 4.64 3.91
CA LEU A 96 1.09 3.29 4.23
C LEU A 96 0.60 3.20 5.68
N ASP A 97 1.26 3.88 6.62
CA ASP A 97 0.79 4.01 8.01
C ASP A 97 -0.57 4.74 8.08
N TRP A 98 -0.69 5.86 7.34
CA TRP A 98 -1.97 6.56 7.23
C TRP A 98 -3.07 5.65 6.66
N LEU A 99 -2.79 4.94 5.56
CA LEU A 99 -3.77 4.07 4.91
C LEU A 99 -4.22 2.94 5.84
N SER A 100 -3.29 2.30 6.55
CA SER A 100 -3.56 1.27 7.57
C SER A 100 -4.42 1.79 8.73
N SER A 101 -4.22 3.04 9.12
CA SER A 101 -5.03 3.67 10.18
C SER A 101 -6.48 3.95 9.77
N TRP A 102 -6.74 4.13 8.47
CA TRP A 102 -8.06 4.50 7.93
C TRP A 102 -8.81 3.32 7.30
N ASN A 103 -8.12 2.41 6.61
CA ASN A 103 -8.73 1.25 5.98
C ASN A 103 -8.61 0.01 6.88
N ARG A 104 -9.74 -0.43 7.43
CA ARG A 104 -9.84 -1.63 8.28
C ARG A 104 -9.47 -2.97 7.61
N PHE A 105 -9.36 -2.99 6.29
CA PHE A 105 -8.99 -4.16 5.49
C PHE A 105 -7.54 -4.10 5.00
N PHE A 106 -6.84 -3.00 5.28
CA PHE A 106 -5.43 -2.83 4.93
C PHE A 106 -4.60 -2.86 6.21
N THR A 107 -3.55 -3.68 6.22
CA THR A 107 -2.59 -3.75 7.31
C THR A 107 -1.21 -3.43 6.77
N TYR A 108 -0.54 -2.49 7.41
CA TYR A 108 0.85 -2.14 7.19
C TYR A 108 1.65 -2.32 8.48
N VAL A 109 2.76 -3.03 8.40
CA VAL A 109 3.76 -3.16 9.48
C VAL A 109 5.14 -2.90 8.89
N SER A 110 5.87 -1.94 9.45
CA SER A 110 7.28 -1.69 9.11
C SER A 110 8.18 -2.20 10.22
N VAL A 111 9.08 -3.12 9.90
CA VAL A 111 10.02 -3.73 10.83
C VAL A 111 11.42 -3.20 10.56
N CYS A 112 11.87 -2.26 11.40
CA CYS A 112 13.09 -1.51 11.19
C CYS A 112 14.20 -1.94 12.16
N ARG A 113 15.38 -2.27 11.64
CA ARG A 113 16.59 -2.48 12.43
C ARG A 113 17.48 -1.25 12.35
N LEU A 114 17.36 -0.38 13.36
CA LEU A 114 18.08 0.91 13.44
C LEU A 114 19.61 0.80 13.40
N SER A 115 20.18 -0.37 13.73
CA SER A 115 21.63 -0.55 13.77
C SER A 115 22.28 -0.52 12.38
N ASP A 116 21.55 -0.89 11.33
CA ASP A 116 22.08 -1.01 9.97
C ASP A 116 21.13 -0.45 8.91
N ASP A 117 20.16 0.38 9.33
CA ASP A 117 19.22 1.11 8.46
C ASP A 117 18.47 0.18 7.50
N LYS A 118 18.17 -1.05 7.94
CA LYS A 118 17.41 -2.01 7.16
C LYS A 118 15.96 -2.04 7.63
N PHE A 119 15.06 -2.23 6.69
CA PHE A 119 13.65 -2.42 6.99
C PHE A 119 13.01 -3.49 6.12
N TYR A 120 11.93 -4.04 6.63
CA TYR A 120 10.96 -4.84 5.92
C TYR A 120 9.58 -4.24 6.13
N ASP A 121 8.96 -3.84 5.04
CA ASP A 121 7.59 -3.37 4.98
C ASP A 121 6.69 -4.54 4.59
N LEU A 122 5.71 -4.81 5.44
CA LEU A 122 4.77 -5.91 5.32
C LEU A 122 3.39 -5.33 5.02
N ILE A 123 2.84 -5.66 3.86
CA ILE A 123 1.61 -5.07 3.33
C ILE A 123 0.60 -6.18 3.08
N GLU A 124 -0.58 -6.04 3.65
CA GLU A 124 -1.64 -7.04 3.54
C GLU A 124 -2.99 -6.36 3.30
N TYR A 125 -3.69 -6.73 2.22
CA TYR A 125 -5.03 -6.24 1.92
C TYR A 125 -6.06 -7.39 1.89
N HIS A 126 -7.17 -7.21 2.59
CA HIS A 126 -8.16 -8.26 2.87
C HIS A 126 -9.60 -7.88 2.48
N PRO A 127 -9.91 -7.76 1.18
CA PRO A 127 -11.21 -7.26 0.73
C PRO A 127 -12.41 -8.15 1.11
N PHE A 128 -12.21 -9.41 1.52
CA PHE A 128 -13.27 -10.42 1.65
C PHE A 128 -13.34 -11.19 2.98
N THR A 129 -12.98 -10.56 4.11
CA THR A 129 -13.10 -11.09 5.49
C THR A 129 -12.13 -12.23 5.89
N ASN A 130 -11.02 -11.82 6.50
CA ASN A 130 -10.53 -12.25 7.82
C ASN A 130 -9.60 -11.10 8.29
N LEU A 131 -10.01 -10.34 9.31
CA LEU A 131 -9.46 -9.01 9.61
C LEU A 131 -8.05 -8.97 10.22
N SER A 132 -7.41 -10.12 10.45
CA SER A 132 -5.97 -10.16 10.67
C SER A 132 -5.43 -11.56 10.40
N ASN A 133 -4.28 -11.60 9.76
CA ASN A 133 -3.41 -12.76 9.79
C ASN A 133 -2.47 -12.57 10.98
N GLY A 134 -2.52 -13.48 11.96
CA GLY A 134 -1.71 -13.38 13.18
C GLY A 134 -0.19 -13.46 12.96
N LEU A 135 0.26 -13.53 11.70
CA LEU A 135 1.66 -13.40 11.32
C LEU A 135 2.22 -11.98 11.55
N LEU A 136 1.36 -10.96 11.56
CA LEU A 136 1.77 -9.56 11.72
C LEU A 136 1.63 -9.04 13.17
N ASP A 137 1.13 -9.86 14.10
CA ASP A 137 0.76 -9.42 15.46
C ASP A 137 1.97 -9.22 16.41
N ASP A 138 3.10 -9.88 16.15
CA ASP A 138 4.26 -9.90 17.04
C ASP A 138 5.50 -9.30 16.36
N GLU A 139 5.69 -7.99 16.54
CA GLU A 139 6.84 -7.24 16.00
C GLU A 139 8.19 -7.79 16.46
N ASP A 140 8.30 -8.30 17.69
CA ASP A 140 9.55 -8.88 18.23
C ASP A 140 9.88 -10.21 17.50
N GLU A 141 8.86 -11.04 17.25
CA GLU A 141 9.04 -12.26 16.45
C GLU A 141 9.38 -11.93 14.99
N LEU A 142 8.71 -10.93 14.39
CA LEU A 142 9.00 -10.47 13.03
C LEU A 142 10.44 -9.99 12.89
N GLU A 143 10.91 -9.09 13.77
CA GLU A 143 12.28 -8.57 13.73
C GLU A 143 13.29 -9.73 13.80
N LYS A 144 13.07 -10.66 14.73
CA LYS A 144 13.93 -11.83 14.87
C LYS A 144 13.93 -12.71 13.62
N LYS A 145 12.76 -12.99 13.03
CA LYS A 145 12.64 -13.89 11.88
C LYS A 145 13.20 -13.29 10.59
N LEU A 146 13.06 -11.98 10.41
CA LEU A 146 13.48 -11.28 9.19
C LEU A 146 14.99 -11.03 9.19
N PHE A 147 15.55 -10.69 10.35
CA PHE A 147 16.92 -10.21 10.43
C PHE A 147 17.95 -11.15 11.09
N ASP A 148 17.54 -12.25 11.76
CA ASP A 148 18.44 -13.28 12.30
C ASP A 148 18.45 -14.56 11.44
#